data_AF-A0A382BCD0-F1
#
_entry.id   AF-A0A382BCD0-F1
#
_cell.length_a   1.000
_cell.length_b   1.000
_cell.length_c   1.000
_cell.angle_alpha   90.00
_cell.angle_beta   90.00
_cell.angle_gamma   90.00
#
_symmetry.space_group_name_H-M   'P 1'
#
loop_
_entity.id
_entity.type
_entity.pdbx_description
1 polymer ?
#
loop_
_entity_poly.entity_id
_entity_poly.type
_entity_poly.pdbx_seq_one_letter_code
_entity_poly.pdbx_strand_id
1 'polypeptide(L)'
;MYHMVSEHRTKARFNKLRVRPRAFAEQIKWLKEEGFRFVFASELADHGNLADRTVCLTFDDGYADNLAAADPVLEACGAKATLYLPEDRTGGWSSKKKAHHADDELALEPKLTDEQVRTILANGRWELGAHSATHANLPTL
;
A
#
# COMPACT_ATOMS: atom_id res chain seq x y z
N MET A 1 -7.93 0.47 1.64
CA MET A 1 -6.57 0.92 2.00
C MET A 1 -5.84 -0.25 2.64
N TYR A 2 -4.61 -0.50 2.19
CA TYR A 2 -3.72 -1.56 2.66
C TYR A 2 -2.36 -0.95 3.04
N HIS A 3 -1.54 -1.71 3.75
CA HIS A 3 -0.13 -1.36 4.01
C HIS A 3 0.76 -2.54 3.61
N MET A 4 0.59 -3.68 4.29
CA MET A 4 1.36 -4.90 4.06
C MET A 4 0.46 -6.05 3.62
N VAL A 5 0.93 -6.82 2.64
CA VAL A 5 0.33 -8.09 2.21
C VAL A 5 1.22 -9.26 2.64
N SER A 6 1.17 -9.57 3.93
CA SER A 6 2.01 -10.57 4.58
C SER A 6 1.30 -11.26 5.74
N GLU A 7 1.82 -12.43 6.13
CA GLU A 7 1.26 -13.20 7.24
C GLU A 7 1.32 -12.45 8.56
N HIS A 8 0.34 -12.72 9.43
CA HIS A 8 0.37 -12.22 10.80
C HIS A 8 1.51 -12.86 11.58
N ARG A 9 2.23 -12.06 12.37
CA ARG A 9 3.35 -12.52 13.20
C ARG A 9 2.88 -12.67 14.64
N THR A 10 3.30 -13.73 15.31
CA THR A 10 2.96 -13.98 16.72
C THR A 10 3.43 -12.81 17.59
N LYS A 11 2.52 -12.23 18.38
CA LYS A 11 2.77 -11.08 19.29
C LYS A 11 3.22 -9.77 18.60
N ALA A 12 3.15 -9.67 17.28
CA ALA A 12 3.47 -8.44 16.56
C ALA A 12 2.42 -7.34 16.82
N ARG A 13 2.89 -6.14 17.17
CA ARG A 13 2.02 -5.02 17.53
C ARG A 13 1.29 -4.44 16.33
N PHE A 14 1.88 -4.62 15.14
CA PHE A 14 1.39 -4.03 13.90
C PHE A 14 0.72 -5.03 12.96
N ASN A 15 0.23 -6.17 13.47
CA ASN A 15 -0.60 -7.10 12.66
C ASN A 15 -1.84 -6.43 12.05
N LYS A 16 -2.35 -5.36 12.65
CA LYS A 16 -3.46 -4.57 12.08
C LYS A 16 -3.12 -3.88 10.75
N LEU A 17 -1.84 -3.71 10.42
CA LEU A 17 -1.37 -3.17 9.15
C LEU A 17 -1.14 -4.27 8.10
N ARG A 18 -1.31 -5.55 8.48
CA ARG A 18 -1.13 -6.69 7.60
C ARG A 18 -2.47 -7.31 7.22
N VAL A 19 -2.65 -7.52 5.93
CA VAL A 19 -3.61 -8.47 5.40
C VAL A 19 -2.87 -9.73 4.97
N ARG A 20 -3.39 -10.92 5.31
CA ARG A 20 -2.77 -12.18 4.86
C ARG A 20 -2.90 -12.27 3.34
N PRO A 21 -1.87 -12.77 2.61
CA PRO A 21 -1.91 -12.86 1.14
C PRO A 21 -3.15 -13.57 0.60
N ARG A 22 -3.58 -14.65 1.24
CA ARG A 22 -4.80 -15.36 0.88
C ARG A 22 -6.05 -14.48 1.00
N ALA A 23 -6.19 -13.77 2.12
CA ALA A 23 -7.33 -12.89 2.36
C ALA A 23 -7.33 -11.71 1.38
N PHE A 24 -6.17 -11.15 1.05
CA PHE A 24 -6.05 -10.12 0.03
C PHE A 24 -6.50 -10.64 -1.34
N ALA A 25 -6.03 -11.81 -1.76
CA ALA A 25 -6.47 -12.43 -3.01
C ALA A 25 -7.99 -12.68 -3.06
N GLU A 26 -8.57 -13.18 -1.97
CA GLU A 26 -10.02 -13.38 -1.84
C GLU A 26 -10.79 -12.04 -1.96
N GLN A 27 -10.30 -10.96 -1.33
CA GLN A 27 -10.90 -9.63 -1.40
C GLN A 27 -10.88 -9.05 -2.82
N ILE A 28 -9.72 -9.08 -3.49
CA ILE A 28 -9.60 -8.51 -4.85
C ILE A 28 -10.38 -9.34 -5.87
N LYS A 29 -10.36 -10.67 -5.73
CA LYS A 29 -11.17 -11.56 -6.56
C LYS A 29 -12.66 -11.29 -6.40
N TRP A 30 -13.14 -11.16 -5.17
CA TRP A 30 -14.54 -10.84 -4.90
C TRP A 30 -14.96 -9.51 -5.53
N LEU A 31 -14.14 -8.46 -5.41
CA LEU A 31 -14.41 -7.17 -6.06
C LEU A 31 -14.54 -7.32 -7.59
N LYS A 32 -13.67 -8.10 -8.21
CA LYS A 32 -13.75 -8.40 -9.65
C LYS A 32 -15.04 -9.15 -10.01
N GLU A 33 -15.39 -10.18 -9.25
CA GLU A 33 -16.58 -11.01 -9.50
C GLU A 33 -17.89 -10.22 -9.31
N GLU A 34 -17.90 -9.26 -8.38
CA GLU A 34 -19.01 -8.32 -8.17
C GLU A 34 -19.08 -7.19 -9.19
N GLY A 35 -18.20 -7.20 -10.20
CA GLY A 35 -18.19 -6.23 -11.29
C GLY A 35 -17.64 -4.86 -10.90
N PHE A 36 -16.81 -4.78 -9.85
CA PHE A 36 -16.18 -3.50 -9.52
C PHE A 36 -15.15 -3.09 -10.56
N ARG A 37 -15.19 -1.83 -10.98
CA ARG A 37 -14.15 -1.20 -11.78
C ARG A 37 -13.05 -0.69 -10.87
N PHE A 38 -11.84 -1.20 -11.05
CA PHE A 38 -10.66 -0.71 -10.36
C PHE A 38 -10.15 0.57 -11.02
N VAL A 39 -9.99 1.62 -10.22
CA VAL A 39 -9.48 2.92 -10.68
C VAL A 39 -8.33 3.39 -9.81
N PHE A 40 -7.47 4.18 -10.41
CA PHE A 40 -6.50 4.98 -9.68
C PHE A 40 -7.19 6.09 -8.87
N ALA A 41 -6.52 6.56 -7.81
CA ALA A 41 -7.01 7.68 -7.02
C ALA A 41 -7.10 8.96 -7.86
N SER A 42 -6.17 9.16 -8.81
CA SER A 42 -6.21 10.28 -9.76
C SER A 42 -7.46 10.29 -10.65
N GLU A 43 -8.03 9.12 -10.96
CA GLU A 43 -9.26 8.98 -11.75
C GLU A 43 -10.52 9.37 -10.94
N LEU A 44 -10.44 9.49 -9.60
CA LEU A 44 -11.59 9.88 -8.76
C LEU A 44 -11.86 11.38 -8.75
N ALA A 45 -10.89 12.20 -9.14
CA ALA A 45 -11.03 13.66 -9.17
C ALA A 45 -12.03 14.13 -10.24
N ASP A 46 -12.32 13.29 -11.24
CA ASP A 46 -13.36 13.53 -12.23
C ASP A 46 -14.74 13.12 -11.66
N HIS A 47 -15.26 13.94 -10.75
CA HIS A 47 -16.49 13.71 -9.99
C HIS A 47 -17.77 13.59 -10.85
N GLY A 48 -17.68 13.75 -12.17
CA GLY A 48 -18.83 13.83 -13.07
C GLY A 48 -19.34 12.49 -13.63
N ASN A 49 -18.53 11.42 -13.61
CA ASN A 49 -18.91 10.19 -14.32
C ASN A 49 -18.25 8.90 -13.78
N LEU A 50 -18.21 8.75 -12.46
CA LEU A 50 -17.81 7.46 -11.88
C LEU A 50 -18.93 6.44 -12.13
N ALA A 51 -18.62 5.40 -12.89
CA ALA A 51 -19.52 4.28 -13.09
C ALA A 51 -19.93 3.68 -11.74
N ASP A 52 -21.14 3.14 -11.67
CA ASP A 52 -21.58 2.34 -10.54
C ASP A 52 -20.54 1.23 -10.25
N ARG A 53 -20.33 0.92 -8.97
CA ARG A 53 -19.34 -0.07 -8.50
C ARG A 53 -17.90 0.28 -8.88
N THR A 54 -17.49 1.52 -8.64
CA THR A 54 -16.07 1.90 -8.71
C THR A 54 -15.38 1.61 -7.38
N VAL A 55 -14.16 1.07 -7.43
CA VAL A 55 -13.29 0.88 -6.25
C VAL A 55 -11.88 1.42 -6.52
N CYS A 56 -11.35 2.16 -5.56
CA CYS A 56 -9.96 2.60 -5.53
C CYS A 56 -9.21 1.81 -4.47
N LEU A 57 -8.14 1.12 -4.89
CA LEU A 57 -7.24 0.42 -3.99
C LEU A 57 -6.05 1.34 -3.69
N THR A 58 -5.78 1.57 -2.41
CA THR A 58 -4.63 2.35 -1.98
C THR A 58 -3.72 1.50 -1.11
N PHE A 59 -2.43 1.70 -1.28
CA PHE A 59 -1.36 1.18 -0.44
C PHE A 59 -0.57 2.35 0.11
N ASP A 60 -0.35 2.34 1.42
CA ASP A 60 0.49 3.32 2.04
C ASP A 60 1.86 2.69 2.31
N ASP A 61 2.84 3.56 2.53
CA ASP A 61 4.19 3.26 3.01
C ASP A 61 5.16 2.50 2.10
N GLY A 62 4.72 1.83 1.04
CA GLY A 62 5.64 1.16 0.11
C GLY A 62 6.42 0.01 0.72
N TYR A 63 5.74 -0.88 1.44
CA TYR A 63 6.30 -2.16 1.87
C TYR A 63 6.66 -3.04 0.66
N ALA A 64 7.75 -3.81 0.77
CA ALA A 64 8.25 -4.63 -0.33
C ALA A 64 7.26 -5.74 -0.74
N ASP A 65 6.38 -6.16 0.17
CA ASP A 65 5.32 -7.13 -0.11
C ASP A 65 4.22 -6.58 -1.05
N ASN A 66 4.16 -5.25 -1.28
CA ASN A 66 3.32 -4.66 -2.32
C ASN A 66 3.74 -5.16 -3.72
N LEU A 67 5.04 -5.28 -3.99
CA LEU A 67 5.54 -5.86 -5.23
C LEU A 67 5.51 -7.40 -5.19
N ALA A 68 6.00 -7.99 -4.10
CA ALA A 68 6.20 -9.45 -4.05
C ALA A 68 4.90 -10.26 -3.90
N ALA A 69 3.87 -9.70 -3.26
CA ALA A 69 2.63 -10.41 -2.95
C ALA A 69 1.38 -9.73 -3.52
N ALA A 70 1.30 -8.39 -3.50
CA ALA A 70 0.10 -7.70 -3.98
C ALA A 70 0.04 -7.63 -5.52
N ASP A 71 1.13 -7.24 -6.18
CA ASP A 71 1.16 -7.04 -7.64
C ASP A 71 0.70 -8.27 -8.47
N PRO A 72 1.11 -9.52 -8.16
CA PRO A 72 0.63 -10.69 -8.90
C PRO A 72 -0.90 -10.90 -8.81
N VAL A 73 -1.49 -10.56 -7.65
CA VAL A 73 -2.94 -10.64 -7.46
C VAL A 73 -3.65 -9.55 -8.28
N LEU A 74 -3.10 -8.34 -8.29
CA LEU A 74 -3.64 -7.24 -9.09
C LEU A 74 -3.59 -7.59 -10.58
N GLU A 75 -2.49 -8.17 -11.06
CA GLU A 75 -2.35 -8.65 -12.43
C GLU A 75 -3.41 -9.70 -12.79
N ALA A 76 -3.56 -10.75 -11.97
CA ALA A 76 -4.55 -11.80 -12.20
C ALA A 76 -6.00 -11.25 -12.23
N CYS A 77 -6.26 -10.19 -11.46
CA CYS A 77 -7.57 -9.57 -11.38
C CYS A 77 -7.80 -8.46 -12.42
N GLY A 78 -6.77 -7.98 -13.12
CA GLY A 78 -6.86 -6.77 -13.94
C GLY A 78 -7.14 -5.53 -13.09
N ALA A 79 -6.69 -5.53 -11.84
CA ALA A 79 -6.90 -4.47 -10.87
C ALA A 79 -5.78 -3.42 -10.95
N LYS A 80 -6.11 -2.23 -10.44
CA LYS A 80 -5.21 -1.08 -10.31
C LYS A 80 -5.07 -0.69 -8.85
N ALA A 81 -3.93 -0.10 -8.49
CA ALA A 81 -3.70 0.43 -7.15
C ALA A 81 -2.88 1.72 -7.16
N THR A 82 -3.14 2.59 -6.18
CA THR A 82 -2.35 3.79 -5.91
C THR A 82 -1.43 3.54 -4.73
N LEU A 83 -0.12 3.75 -4.91
CA LEU A 83 0.88 3.69 -3.86
C LEU A 83 1.19 5.09 -3.33
N TYR A 84 0.81 5.38 -2.09
CA TYR A 84 1.22 6.58 -1.37
C TYR A 84 2.58 6.34 -0.71
N LEU A 85 3.62 6.92 -1.30
CA LEU A 85 5.01 6.71 -0.90
C LEU A 85 5.59 7.97 -0.25
N PRO A 86 6.21 7.89 0.94
CA PRO A 86 7.03 8.99 1.43
C PRO A 86 8.33 9.08 0.62
N GLU A 87 8.81 10.30 0.41
CA GLU A 87 10.04 10.52 -0.36
C GLU A 87 11.27 9.98 0.39
N ASP A 88 11.48 10.48 1.61
CA ASP A 88 12.55 10.01 2.50
C ASP A 88 12.15 8.69 3.15
N ARG A 89 12.74 7.61 2.62
CA ARG A 89 12.62 6.25 3.15
C ARG A 89 13.85 5.78 3.93
N THR A 90 14.74 6.70 4.29
CA THR A 90 15.94 6.38 5.07
C THR A 90 15.64 6.33 6.58
N GLY A 91 16.46 5.62 7.36
CA GLY A 91 16.47 5.75 8.82
C GLY A 91 15.24 5.26 9.59
N GLY A 92 14.51 4.27 9.07
CA GLY A 92 13.39 3.64 9.80
C GLY A 92 12.16 4.53 9.93
N TRP A 93 11.89 5.39 8.95
CA TRP A 93 10.84 6.42 8.93
C TRP A 93 9.41 6.00 9.38
N SER A 94 9.09 4.71 9.38
CA SER A 94 7.83 4.16 9.90
C SER A 94 7.78 4.08 11.44
N SER A 95 8.92 4.27 12.12
CA SER A 95 8.99 4.26 13.57
C SER A 95 8.81 5.65 14.16
N LYS A 96 7.95 5.69 15.18
CA LYS A 96 7.87 6.83 16.07
C LYS A 96 9.25 6.98 16.72
N LYS A 97 9.99 8.05 16.43
CA LYS A 97 11.04 8.56 17.34
C LYS A 97 10.39 9.16 18.60
N LYS A 98 9.59 8.38 19.33
CA LYS A 98 9.27 8.70 20.72
C LYS A 98 10.43 8.16 21.55
N ALA A 99 11.13 9.05 22.26
CA ALA A 99 12.30 8.75 23.09
C ALA A 99 12.13 7.61 24.13
N HIS A 100 10.91 7.07 24.32
CA HIS A 100 10.59 6.01 25.28
C HIS A 100 10.07 4.70 24.64
N HIS A 101 10.10 4.56 23.31
CA HIS A 101 9.74 3.31 22.63
C HIS A 101 10.88 2.86 21.71
N ALA A 102 11.69 1.92 22.19
CA ALA A 102 12.84 1.36 21.49
C ALA A 102 12.50 0.35 20.38
N ASP A 103 11.21 0.05 20.15
CA ASP A 103 10.81 -0.99 19.20
C ASP A 103 10.62 -0.43 17.80
N ASP A 104 11.61 -0.71 16.96
CA ASP A 104 11.68 -0.38 15.54
C ASP A 104 10.98 -1.47 14.67
N GLU A 105 9.92 -2.11 15.18
CA GLU A 105 9.26 -3.27 14.53
C GLU A 105 8.93 -3.01 13.05
N LEU A 106 8.42 -1.81 12.74
CA LEU A 106 8.09 -1.41 11.37
C LEU A 106 9.28 -0.96 10.52
N ALA A 107 10.37 -0.52 11.15
CA ALA A 107 11.61 -0.18 10.44
C ALA A 107 12.33 -1.43 9.93
N LEU A 108 12.14 -2.56 10.62
CA LEU A 108 12.66 -3.86 10.18
C LEU A 108 11.87 -4.46 9.01
N GLU A 109 10.67 -3.96 8.71
CA GLU A 109 9.88 -4.44 7.59
C GLU A 109 10.49 -3.94 6.27
N PRO A 110 10.82 -4.84 5.33
CA PRO A 110 11.40 -4.46 4.05
C PRO A 110 10.51 -3.47 3.30
N LYS A 111 11.13 -2.41 2.76
CA LYS A 111 10.47 -1.40 1.93
C LYS A 111 10.93 -1.56 0.49
N LEU A 112 10.12 -1.07 -0.44
CA LEU A 112 10.49 -1.00 -1.84
C LEU A 112 11.72 -0.11 -2.00
N THR A 113 12.70 -0.59 -2.77
CA THR A 113 13.80 0.24 -3.28
C THR A 113 13.32 1.12 -4.43
N ASP A 114 14.09 2.14 -4.81
CA ASP A 114 13.77 2.97 -5.99
C ASP A 114 13.67 2.17 -7.28
N GLU A 115 14.51 1.15 -7.42
CA GLU A 115 14.46 0.24 -8.55
C GLU A 115 13.14 -0.55 -8.56
N GLN A 116 12.74 -1.10 -7.41
CA GLN A 116 11.47 -1.82 -7.28
C GLN A 116 10.26 -0.91 -7.49
N VAL A 117 10.33 0.36 -7.07
CA VAL A 117 9.30 1.37 -7.38
C VAL A 117 9.24 1.62 -8.89
N ARG A 118 10.37 1.73 -9.59
CA ARG A 118 10.36 1.85 -11.05
C ARG A 118 9.76 0.61 -11.72
N THR A 119 10.09 -0.59 -11.22
CA THR A 119 9.53 -1.86 -11.72
C THR A 119 8.01 -1.90 -11.56
N ILE A 120 7.50 -1.55 -10.38
CA ILE A 120 6.05 -1.64 -10.11
C ILE A 120 5.26 -0.62 -10.92
N LEU A 121 5.83 0.54 -11.25
CA LEU A 121 5.17 1.54 -12.08
C LEU A 121 5.20 1.19 -13.57
N ALA A 122 6.26 0.53 -14.03
CA ALA A 122 6.41 0.16 -15.43
C ALA A 122 5.33 -0.82 -15.92
N ASN A 123 4.65 -1.53 -15.02
CA ASN A 123 3.60 -2.48 -15.37
C ASN A 123 2.22 -1.83 -15.65
N GLY A 124 2.06 -0.53 -15.39
CA GLY A 124 0.83 0.23 -15.65
C GLY A 124 -0.36 -0.09 -14.73
N ARG A 125 -0.18 -0.96 -13.73
CA ARG A 125 -1.20 -1.29 -12.71
C ARG A 125 -1.10 -0.42 -11.46
N TRP A 126 0.01 0.29 -11.31
CA TRP A 126 0.30 1.16 -10.17
C TRP A 126 0.46 2.61 -10.59
N GLU A 127 -0.03 3.52 -9.74
CA GLU A 127 0.35 4.93 -9.77
C GLU A 127 1.03 5.32 -8.44
N LEU A 128 1.81 6.41 -8.45
CA LEU A 128 2.33 7.01 -7.23
C LEU A 128 1.47 8.19 -6.77
N GLY A 129 1.18 8.21 -5.48
CA GLY A 129 0.76 9.38 -4.73
C GLY A 129 1.81 9.77 -3.69
N ALA A 130 1.82 11.03 -3.27
CA ALA A 130 2.75 11.51 -2.24
C ALA A 130 2.23 11.14 -0.84
N HIS A 131 3.09 10.54 0.00
CA HIS A 131 2.85 10.36 1.43
C HIS A 131 3.76 11.27 2.27
N SER A 132 3.86 12.54 1.84
CA SER A 132 4.75 13.60 2.34
C SER A 132 6.26 13.32 2.17
N ALA A 133 7.09 14.36 2.33
CA ALA A 133 8.54 14.25 2.15
C ALA A 133 9.20 13.33 3.20
N THR A 134 8.67 13.37 4.43
CA THR A 134 9.03 12.48 5.53
C THR A 134 7.73 12.04 6.19
N HIS A 135 7.72 10.89 6.85
CA HIS A 135 6.52 10.43 7.58
C HIS A 135 6.36 11.14 8.93
N ALA A 136 6.19 12.45 8.86
CA ALA A 136 6.10 13.33 10.01
C ALA A 136 4.77 13.11 10.76
N ASN A 137 4.83 13.18 12.08
CA ASN A 137 3.64 13.20 12.92
C ASN A 137 3.02 14.61 12.88
N LEU A 138 2.08 14.83 11.96
CA LEU A 138 1.49 16.16 11.69
C LEU A 138 0.96 16.89 12.95
N PRO A 139 0.30 16.23 13.92
CA PRO A 139 -0.11 16.89 15.17
C PRO A 139 1.03 17.43 16.05
N THR A 140 2.29 17.13 15.73
CA THR A 140 3.47 17.60 16.47
C THR A 140 4.34 18.58 15.66
N LEU A 141 3.85 19.02 14.51
CA LEU A 141 4.46 20.08 13.70
C LEU A 141 3.90 21.46 14.09
#